data_AF-A0A352M774-F1
#
_entry.id   AF-A0A352M774-F1
#
_cell.length_a   1.000
_cell.length_b   1.000
_cell.length_c   1.000
_cell.angle_alpha   90.00
_cell.angle_beta   90.00
_cell.angle_gamma   90.00
#
_symmetry.space_group_name_H-M   'P 1'
#
loop_
_entity.id
_entity.type
_entity.pdbx_description
1 polymer ?
#
loop_
_entity_poly.entity_id
_entity_poly.type
_entity_poly.pdbx_seq_one_letter_code
_entity_poly.pdbx_strand_id
1 'polypeptide(L)'
;MSERPKFYKKCPACGAANAESEAICANCFVDVSGVAVKCAGTANETPFDRGGGVATVKICPECKVANPHYALICDCCMADLSGVSACRQPGSSPVQGAGPDVENGRPGLVLRSKKDGIVITVAAGAVLGRCDRCSPPRSDQPKCSAMSGYKDNIDCVKFNTVSRRHARFVFENGDFYIIPLPEAVNKTFLNGVELERGSKHIVKNGDRIGFSSKLELEAEVLERAGIGG
;
A
#
# COMPACT_ATOMS: atom_id res chain seq x y z
N MET A 1 -13.09 -45.47 -8.99
CA MET A 1 -12.99 -44.19 -9.71
C MET A 1 -11.95 -43.37 -8.99
N SER A 2 -10.71 -43.36 -9.48
CA SER A 2 -9.59 -42.70 -8.80
C SER A 2 -9.68 -41.19 -9.03
N GLU A 3 -9.99 -40.43 -7.98
CA GLU A 3 -9.96 -38.97 -8.03
C GLU A 3 -8.53 -38.52 -8.33
N ARG A 4 -8.34 -37.85 -9.47
CA ARG A 4 -7.07 -37.26 -9.85
C ARG A 4 -6.66 -36.23 -8.78
N PRO A 5 -5.41 -36.21 -8.32
CA PRO A 5 -4.98 -35.24 -7.31
C PRO A 5 -5.24 -33.80 -7.79
N LYS A 6 -5.77 -32.96 -6.90
CA LYS A 6 -6.02 -31.54 -7.21
C LYS A 6 -4.70 -30.77 -7.16
N PHE A 7 -4.26 -30.31 -8.33
CA PHE A 7 -3.15 -29.40 -8.50
C PHE A 7 -3.61 -27.95 -8.28
N TYR A 8 -2.84 -27.18 -7.51
CA TYR A 8 -3.21 -25.80 -7.16
C TYR A 8 -1.99 -24.93 -6.88
N LYS A 9 -2.11 -23.63 -7.15
CA LYS A 9 -1.10 -22.61 -6.85
C LYS A 9 -1.50 -21.83 -5.61
N LYS A 10 -0.59 -21.60 -4.66
CA LYS A 10 -0.85 -20.67 -3.54
C LYS A 10 -0.40 -19.27 -3.91
N CYS A 11 -1.33 -18.34 -3.97
CA CYS A 11 -1.02 -16.93 -4.23
C CYS A 11 -0.05 -16.41 -3.17
N PRO A 12 1.12 -15.84 -3.55
CA PRO A 12 2.10 -15.34 -2.59
C PRO A 12 1.64 -14.06 -1.88
N ALA A 13 0.69 -13.32 -2.47
CA ALA A 13 0.19 -12.08 -1.90
C ALA A 13 -0.92 -12.29 -0.87
N CYS A 14 -1.85 -13.22 -1.11
CA CYS A 14 -3.02 -13.42 -0.22
C CYS A 14 -3.18 -14.84 0.33
N GLY A 15 -2.32 -15.79 -0.07
CA GLY A 15 -2.38 -17.18 0.36
C GLY A 15 -3.49 -18.03 -0.29
N ALA A 16 -4.38 -17.43 -1.09
CA ALA A 16 -5.48 -18.14 -1.74
C ALA A 16 -4.98 -19.26 -2.67
N ALA A 17 -5.67 -20.39 -2.66
CA ALA A 17 -5.45 -21.45 -3.63
C ALA A 17 -6.12 -21.09 -4.96
N ASN A 18 -5.39 -21.23 -6.06
CA ASN A 18 -5.87 -21.00 -7.42
C ASN A 18 -5.63 -22.27 -8.23
N ALA A 19 -6.43 -22.52 -9.27
CA ALA A 19 -6.18 -23.66 -10.14
C ALA A 19 -4.83 -23.52 -10.85
N GLU A 20 -4.25 -24.65 -11.29
CA GLU A 20 -2.97 -24.64 -12.02
C GLU A 20 -3.03 -23.82 -13.31
N SER A 21 -4.19 -23.76 -13.95
CA SER A 21 -4.44 -23.02 -15.18
C SER A 21 -4.63 -21.52 -14.97
N GLU A 22 -4.84 -21.07 -13.73
CA GLU A 22 -5.04 -19.65 -13.46
C GLU A 22 -3.72 -18.89 -13.62
N ALA A 23 -3.77 -17.84 -14.44
CA ALA A 23 -2.69 -16.86 -14.56
C ALA A 23 -2.87 -15.72 -13.55
N ILE A 24 -4.10 -15.47 -13.08
CA ILE A 24 -4.43 -14.39 -12.16
C ILE A 24 -5.12 -14.97 -10.92
N CYS A 25 -4.73 -14.50 -9.73
CA CYS A 25 -5.35 -14.94 -8.50
C CYS A 25 -6.81 -14.52 -8.44
N ALA A 26 -7.73 -15.47 -8.33
CA ALA A 26 -9.18 -15.22 -8.29
C ALA A 26 -9.63 -14.40 -7.07
N ASN A 27 -8.79 -14.30 -6.02
CA ASN A 27 -9.11 -13.57 -4.81
C ASN A 27 -8.52 -12.15 -4.75
N CYS A 28 -7.28 -11.97 -5.22
CA CYS A 28 -6.56 -10.70 -5.07
C CYS A 28 -6.06 -10.09 -6.38
N PHE A 29 -6.32 -10.75 -7.51
CA PHE A 29 -5.94 -10.33 -8.86
C PHE A 29 -4.44 -10.18 -9.11
N VAL A 30 -3.60 -10.64 -8.19
CA VAL A 30 -2.15 -10.76 -8.40
C VAL A 30 -1.87 -11.87 -9.39
N ASP A 31 -0.96 -11.63 -10.33
CA ASP A 31 -0.48 -12.66 -11.25
C ASP A 31 0.10 -13.86 -10.47
N VAL A 32 -0.39 -15.05 -10.80
CA VAL A 32 0.08 -16.33 -10.26
C VAL A 32 0.59 -17.24 -11.39
N SER A 33 0.83 -16.68 -12.58
CA SER A 33 1.31 -17.43 -13.73
C SER A 33 2.65 -18.12 -13.42
N GLY A 34 3.55 -17.42 -12.71
CA GLY A 34 4.86 -17.91 -12.28
C GLY A 34 4.90 -18.67 -10.94
N VAL A 35 3.75 -18.92 -10.30
CA VAL A 35 3.70 -19.59 -8.98
C VAL A 35 3.73 -21.11 -9.16
N ALA A 36 4.62 -21.77 -8.42
CA ALA A 36 4.75 -23.23 -8.43
C ALA A 36 3.44 -23.94 -8.05
N VAL A 37 3.04 -24.88 -8.90
CA VAL A 37 1.88 -25.75 -8.69
C VAL A 37 2.21 -26.77 -7.61
N LYS A 38 1.34 -26.89 -6.61
CA LYS A 38 1.39 -27.88 -5.53
C LYS A 38 0.36 -28.98 -5.78
N CYS A 39 0.70 -30.20 -5.40
CA CYS A 39 -0.19 -31.36 -5.44
C CYS A 39 -0.81 -31.54 -4.04
N ALA A 40 -2.14 -31.52 -3.93
CA ALA A 40 -2.81 -31.88 -2.68
C ALA A 40 -2.86 -33.41 -2.54
N GLY A 41 -2.11 -34.00 -1.60
CA GLY A 41 -2.27 -35.42 -1.26
C GLY A 41 -1.07 -36.20 -0.75
N THR A 42 0.14 -35.66 -0.66
CA THR A 42 1.25 -36.37 0.01
C THR A 42 1.39 -35.90 1.45
N ALA A 43 0.90 -36.72 2.36
CA ALA A 43 1.25 -36.68 3.77
C ALA A 43 2.77 -36.88 3.91
N ASN A 44 3.49 -35.78 4.15
CA ASN A 44 4.66 -35.76 5.01
C ASN A 44 4.92 -34.31 5.40
N GLU A 45 4.14 -33.87 6.38
CA GLU A 45 4.45 -32.70 7.17
C GLU A 45 5.44 -33.14 8.25
N THR A 46 6.70 -32.72 8.14
CA THR A 46 7.59 -32.68 9.30
C THR A 46 7.64 -31.27 9.88
N PRO A 47 7.47 -31.10 11.20
CA PRO A 47 7.49 -29.81 11.87
C PRO A 47 8.93 -29.44 12.21
N PHE A 48 9.46 -28.41 11.54
CA PHE A 48 10.55 -27.47 11.89
C PHE A 48 11.04 -26.92 10.54
N ASP A 49 10.98 -25.62 10.29
CA ASP A 49 12.03 -24.75 10.80
C ASP A 49 11.54 -23.34 11.13
N ARG A 50 11.93 -22.88 12.33
CA ARG A 50 11.86 -21.47 12.71
C ARG A 50 13.05 -20.78 12.07
N GLY A 51 12.87 -20.26 10.87
CA GLY A 51 13.91 -19.48 10.18
C GLY A 51 13.32 -18.22 9.60
N GLY A 52 13.67 -17.07 10.18
CA GLY A 52 13.42 -15.76 9.59
C GLY A 52 13.96 -15.73 8.16
N GLY A 53 13.08 -15.87 7.18
CA GLY A 53 13.40 -15.63 5.78
C GLY A 53 13.67 -14.14 5.62
N VAL A 54 14.95 -13.76 5.55
CA VAL A 54 15.38 -12.39 5.31
C VAL A 54 14.69 -11.92 4.02
N ALA A 55 13.80 -10.95 4.13
CA ALA A 55 13.07 -10.42 2.99
C ALA A 55 14.06 -9.92 1.95
N THR A 56 14.12 -10.61 0.80
CA THR A 56 14.87 -10.12 -0.35
C THR A 56 14.06 -8.99 -1.00
N VAL A 57 14.76 -7.96 -1.47
CA VAL A 57 14.17 -6.77 -2.07
C VAL A 57 14.85 -6.44 -3.40
N LYS A 58 14.13 -5.81 -4.32
CA LYS A 58 14.71 -5.19 -5.52
C LYS A 58 14.93 -3.71 -5.24
N ILE A 59 16.15 -3.22 -5.48
CA ILE A 59 16.44 -1.79 -5.40
C ILE A 59 16.24 -1.19 -6.78
N CYS A 60 15.32 -0.23 -6.90
CA CYS A 60 15.06 0.42 -8.17
C CYS A 60 16.32 1.13 -8.71
N PRO A 61 16.74 0.90 -9.96
CA PRO A 61 17.92 1.55 -10.53
C PRO A 61 17.73 3.06 -10.67
N GLU A 62 16.51 3.51 -10.98
CA GLU A 62 16.18 4.92 -11.17
C GLU A 62 16.11 5.72 -9.86
N CYS A 63 15.26 5.31 -8.91
CA CYS A 63 14.99 6.10 -7.70
C CYS A 63 15.53 5.52 -6.39
N LYS A 64 16.21 4.36 -6.44
CA LYS A 64 16.82 3.66 -5.30
C LYS A 64 15.87 3.19 -4.20
N VAL A 65 14.55 3.31 -4.38
CA VAL A 65 13.57 2.74 -3.44
C VAL A 65 13.64 1.21 -3.45
N ALA A 66 13.50 0.62 -2.26
CA ALA A 66 13.36 -0.82 -2.07
C ALA A 66 11.94 -1.27 -2.42
N ASN A 67 11.86 -2.33 -3.20
CA ASN A 67 10.62 -2.95 -3.65
C ASN A 67 10.63 -4.42 -3.23
N PRO A 68 9.47 -5.07 -3.08
CA PRO A 68 9.40 -6.51 -2.86
C PRO A 68 10.21 -7.27 -3.92
N HIS A 69 10.82 -8.42 -3.57
CA HIS A 69 11.61 -9.20 -4.54
C HIS A 69 10.84 -9.62 -5.80
N TYR A 70 9.51 -9.65 -5.75
CA TYR A 70 8.64 -9.99 -6.88
C TYR A 70 8.15 -8.76 -7.67
N ALA A 71 8.54 -7.54 -7.30
CA ALA A 71 8.11 -6.34 -8.00
C ALA A 71 8.64 -6.32 -9.45
N LEU A 72 7.74 -6.06 -10.40
CA LEU A 72 8.06 -5.84 -11.81
C LEU A 72 8.14 -4.35 -12.16
N ILE A 73 7.58 -3.50 -11.31
CA ILE A 73 7.54 -2.06 -11.50
C ILE A 73 7.89 -1.42 -10.15
N CYS A 74 8.65 -0.33 -10.19
CA CYS A 74 9.03 0.38 -8.98
C CYS A 74 7.83 1.10 -8.36
N ASP A 75 7.55 0.82 -7.08
CA ASP A 75 6.52 1.45 -6.27
C ASP A 75 6.75 2.96 -6.13
N CYS A 76 7.99 3.43 -6.28
CA CYS A 76 8.33 4.86 -6.24
C CYS A 76 8.34 5.58 -7.60
N CYS A 77 9.03 5.11 -8.64
CA CYS A 77 9.16 5.86 -9.89
C CYS A 77 8.56 5.16 -11.13
N MET A 78 7.84 4.05 -10.94
CA MET A 78 7.26 3.23 -12.02
C MET A 78 8.28 2.67 -13.04
N ALA A 79 9.58 2.75 -12.75
CA ALA A 79 10.59 2.13 -13.58
C ALA A 79 10.39 0.61 -13.64
N ASP A 80 10.68 0.01 -14.78
CA ASP A 80 10.67 -1.44 -14.94
C ASP A 80 11.73 -2.08 -14.04
N LEU A 81 11.28 -3.04 -13.23
CA LEU A 81 12.11 -3.86 -12.35
C LEU A 81 12.16 -5.30 -12.83
N SER A 82 11.58 -5.63 -13.98
CA SER A 82 11.54 -7.00 -14.49
C SER A 82 12.95 -7.62 -14.60
N GLY A 83 13.94 -6.82 -15.02
CA GLY A 83 15.35 -7.21 -15.12
C GLY A 83 16.19 -6.98 -13.86
N VAL A 84 15.64 -6.40 -12.80
CA VAL A 84 16.40 -6.06 -11.58
C VAL A 84 16.45 -7.26 -10.64
N SER A 85 17.65 -7.68 -10.24
CA SER A 85 17.85 -8.82 -9.32
C SER A 85 17.55 -8.43 -7.86
N ALA A 86 16.89 -9.32 -7.13
CA ALA A 86 16.64 -9.12 -5.71
C ALA A 86 17.92 -9.39 -4.89
N CYS A 87 18.23 -8.52 -3.93
CA CYS A 87 19.37 -8.68 -3.04
C CYS A 87 18.91 -8.87 -1.58
N ARG A 88 19.78 -9.47 -0.76
CA ARG A 88 19.59 -9.53 0.70
C ARG A 88 19.86 -8.14 1.29
N GLN A 89 18.87 -7.57 1.97
CA GLN A 89 19.14 -6.40 2.81
C GLN A 89 19.96 -6.83 4.04
N PRO A 90 21.05 -6.14 4.37
CA PRO A 90 21.59 -6.19 5.72
C PRO A 90 20.58 -5.52 6.66
N GLY A 91 19.91 -6.33 7.48
CA GLY A 91 19.17 -5.96 8.69
C GLY A 91 18.24 -4.74 8.61
N SER A 92 16.98 -4.95 8.24
CA SER A 92 15.90 -4.03 8.58
C SER A 92 14.89 -4.74 9.49
N SER A 93 14.86 -4.35 10.76
CA SER A 93 13.83 -4.71 11.73
C SER A 93 12.44 -4.30 11.23
N PRO A 94 11.35 -4.95 11.68
CA PRO A 94 10.00 -4.61 11.25
C PRO A 94 9.68 -3.17 11.67
N VAL A 95 9.45 -2.30 10.69
CA VAL A 95 9.01 -0.91 10.93
C VAL A 95 7.59 -0.96 11.50
N GLN A 96 7.50 -0.98 12.82
CA GLN A 96 6.31 -0.61 13.57
C GLN A 96 6.26 0.91 13.62
N GLY A 97 5.16 1.49 13.15
CA GLY A 97 4.79 2.89 13.40
C GLY A 97 5.83 3.90 12.94
N ALA A 98 5.87 4.19 11.64
CA ALA A 98 6.46 5.44 11.19
C ALA A 98 5.57 6.58 11.71
N GLY A 99 5.98 7.19 12.82
CA GLY A 99 5.67 8.59 13.07
C GLY A 99 6.15 9.45 11.89
N PRO A 100 5.80 10.74 11.84
CA PRO A 100 6.36 11.61 10.82
C PRO A 100 7.90 11.50 10.87
N ASP A 101 8.56 11.35 9.71
CA ASP A 101 10.02 11.45 9.57
C ASP A 101 10.50 12.90 9.84
N VAL A 102 10.03 13.51 10.94
CA VAL A 102 10.41 14.84 11.43
C VAL A 102 11.85 14.85 11.90
N GLU A 103 12.43 13.69 12.25
CA GLU A 103 13.83 13.58 12.67
C GLU A 103 14.85 13.99 11.58
N ASN A 104 14.47 14.01 10.30
CA ASN A 104 15.36 14.47 9.22
C ASN A 104 15.04 15.87 8.67
N GLY A 105 14.15 16.62 9.33
CA GLY A 105 13.80 17.98 8.93
C GLY A 105 13.18 18.07 7.53
N ARG A 106 12.48 17.04 7.05
CA ARG A 106 11.69 17.12 5.81
C ARG A 106 10.29 17.65 6.16
N PRO A 107 9.68 18.52 5.33
CA PRO A 107 8.32 18.97 5.58
C PRO A 107 7.38 17.77 5.59
N GLY A 108 6.39 17.80 6.47
CA GLY A 108 5.40 16.74 6.61
C GLY A 108 4.10 17.11 5.92
N LEU A 109 3.38 16.13 5.39
CA LEU A 109 2.00 16.32 4.94
C LEU A 109 1.05 15.63 5.92
N VAL A 110 0.07 16.36 6.43
CA VAL A 110 -0.98 15.82 7.30
C VAL A 110 -2.33 16.02 6.62
N LEU A 111 -3.11 14.95 6.50
CA LEU A 111 -4.47 14.99 5.96
C LEU A 111 -5.48 14.87 7.10
N ARG A 112 -6.43 15.79 7.18
CA ARG A 112 -7.38 15.85 8.30
C ARG A 112 -8.84 15.88 7.84
N SER A 113 -9.71 15.20 8.57
CA SER A 113 -11.16 15.45 8.53
C SER A 113 -11.66 15.72 9.95
N LYS A 114 -12.10 16.95 10.21
CA LYS A 114 -12.73 17.33 11.48
C LYS A 114 -14.06 16.60 11.68
N LYS A 115 -14.83 16.41 10.60
CA LYS A 115 -16.13 15.73 10.61
C LYS A 115 -16.01 14.26 11.00
N ASP A 116 -14.93 13.61 10.56
CA ASP A 116 -14.75 12.16 10.71
C ASP A 116 -13.69 11.77 11.75
N GLY A 117 -13.01 12.74 12.37
CA GLY A 117 -11.95 12.51 13.35
C GLY A 117 -10.70 11.84 12.76
N ILE A 118 -10.44 12.03 11.47
CA ILE A 118 -9.32 11.41 10.75
C ILE A 118 -8.13 12.37 10.77
N VAL A 119 -6.94 11.85 11.11
CA VAL A 119 -5.67 12.59 11.03
C VAL A 119 -4.61 11.61 10.54
N ILE A 120 -4.16 11.79 9.31
CA ILE A 120 -3.22 10.88 8.64
C ILE A 120 -1.96 11.66 8.31
N THR A 121 -0.84 11.25 8.88
CA THR A 121 0.47 11.73 8.44
C THR A 121 0.90 10.95 7.21
N VAL A 122 1.23 11.66 6.15
CA VAL A 122 1.60 11.10 4.85
C VAL A 122 3.11 11.24 4.66
N ALA A 123 3.80 10.10 4.62
CA ALA A 123 5.21 10.06 4.26
C ALA A 123 5.41 10.27 2.75
N ALA A 124 6.58 10.76 2.35
CA ALA A 124 6.93 10.89 0.94
C ALA A 124 6.92 9.53 0.24
N GLY A 125 6.18 9.42 -0.87
CA GLY A 125 6.01 8.18 -1.61
C GLY A 125 4.84 7.31 -1.14
N ALA A 126 4.15 7.67 -0.06
CA ALA A 126 3.08 6.88 0.52
C ALA A 126 1.88 6.74 -0.44
N VAL A 127 1.32 5.52 -0.47
CA VAL A 127 0.05 5.23 -1.14
C VAL A 127 -1.05 5.25 -0.08
N LEU A 128 -2.05 6.10 -0.28
CA LEU A 128 -3.21 6.23 0.59
C LEU A 128 -4.43 5.56 -0.05
N GLY A 129 -5.20 4.90 0.81
CA GLY A 129 -6.53 4.40 0.49
C GLY A 129 -7.20 3.82 1.72
N ARG A 130 -8.32 3.13 1.52
CA ARG A 130 -9.03 2.48 2.63
C ARG A 130 -8.14 1.40 3.24
N CYS A 131 -8.26 1.24 4.56
CA CYS A 131 -7.47 0.28 5.31
C CYS A 131 -7.64 -1.15 4.78
N ASP A 132 -6.50 -1.84 4.61
CA ASP A 132 -6.43 -3.24 4.19
C ASP A 132 -6.41 -4.23 5.37
N ARG A 133 -6.25 -3.73 6.61
CA ARG A 133 -6.29 -4.57 7.83
C ARG A 133 -7.60 -5.37 7.96
N CYS A 134 -8.68 -4.91 7.32
CA CYS A 134 -9.97 -5.59 7.34
C CYS A 134 -10.14 -6.69 6.27
N SER A 135 -9.12 -7.00 5.44
CA SER A 135 -9.29 -7.91 4.31
C SER A 135 -8.17 -8.96 4.21
N PRO A 136 -8.48 -10.27 4.33
CA PRO A 136 -9.78 -10.82 4.69
C PRO A 136 -10.15 -10.45 6.14
N PRO A 137 -11.44 -10.21 6.46
CA PRO A 137 -11.85 -9.89 7.82
C PRO A 137 -11.56 -11.10 8.70
N ARG A 138 -10.60 -10.97 9.61
CA ARG A 138 -10.37 -11.99 10.64
C ARG A 138 -11.27 -11.68 11.83
N SER A 139 -11.92 -12.70 12.38
CA SER A 139 -12.85 -12.55 13.50
C SER A 139 -12.19 -12.04 14.79
N ASP A 140 -10.86 -12.16 14.88
CA ASP A 140 -10.03 -11.79 16.02
C ASP A 140 -9.46 -10.36 15.94
N GLN A 141 -9.61 -9.65 14.80
CA GLN A 141 -9.10 -8.29 14.66
C GLN A 141 -10.20 -7.24 14.86
N PRO A 142 -9.96 -6.20 15.67
CA PRO A 142 -10.91 -5.10 15.81
C PRO A 142 -11.10 -4.44 14.44
N LYS A 143 -12.36 -4.29 14.03
CA LYS A 143 -12.71 -3.54 12.82
C LYS A 143 -12.15 -2.12 12.95
N CYS A 144 -11.73 -1.52 11.83
CA CYS A 144 -11.27 -0.12 11.82
C CYS A 144 -12.30 0.87 12.41
N SER A 145 -13.58 0.49 12.41
CA SER A 145 -14.69 1.23 13.01
C SER A 145 -14.71 1.19 14.53
N ALA A 146 -14.12 0.17 15.16
CA ALA A 146 -14.09 -0.04 16.60
C ALA A 146 -12.91 0.63 17.31
N MET A 147 -11.94 1.17 16.55
CA MET A 147 -10.85 1.97 17.10
C MET A 147 -11.38 3.35 17.53
N SER A 148 -11.28 3.66 18.82
CA SER A 148 -11.57 4.99 19.38
C SER A 148 -10.35 5.93 19.23
N GLY A 149 -10.59 7.22 19.05
CA GLY A 149 -9.55 8.25 18.88
C GLY A 149 -9.30 8.67 17.43
N TYR A 150 -8.22 9.42 17.21
CA TYR A 150 -7.78 9.84 15.87
C TYR A 150 -7.32 8.65 15.04
N LYS A 151 -7.86 8.50 13.84
CA LYS A 151 -7.52 7.41 12.95
C LYS A 151 -6.39 7.82 12.01
N ASP A 152 -5.30 7.06 12.04
CA ASP A 152 -4.19 7.13 11.08
C ASP A 152 -4.52 6.44 9.74
N ASN A 153 -5.76 5.93 9.61
CA ASN A 153 -6.21 5.13 8.51
C ASN A 153 -7.65 5.48 8.09
N ILE A 154 -7.95 5.26 6.80
CA ILE A 154 -9.31 5.42 6.27
C ILE A 154 -10.13 4.16 6.60
N ASP A 155 -11.25 4.36 7.28
CA ASP A 155 -12.14 3.29 7.72
C ASP A 155 -12.69 2.45 6.56
N CYS A 156 -12.43 1.14 6.61
CA CYS A 156 -12.77 0.18 5.56
C CYS A 156 -14.29 -0.02 5.35
N VAL A 157 -15.13 0.31 6.35
CA VAL A 157 -16.59 0.14 6.30
C VAL A 157 -17.26 1.47 5.94
N LYS A 158 -16.93 2.55 6.65
CA LYS A 158 -17.55 3.87 6.47
C LYS A 158 -17.21 4.47 5.10
N PHE A 159 -15.98 4.26 4.63
CA PHE A 159 -15.49 4.78 3.35
C PHE A 159 -15.22 3.65 2.36
N ASN A 160 -16.17 2.72 2.25
CA ASN A 160 -16.10 1.60 1.30
C ASN A 160 -16.03 2.02 -0.19
N THR A 161 -16.32 3.28 -0.49
CA THR A 161 -16.16 3.91 -1.81
C THR A 161 -14.71 4.32 -2.09
N VAL A 162 -13.86 4.42 -1.08
CA VAL A 162 -12.44 4.72 -1.28
C VAL A 162 -11.72 3.41 -1.64
N SER A 163 -10.91 3.43 -2.69
CA SER A 163 -10.09 2.27 -3.08
C SER A 163 -9.04 1.97 -2.01
N ARG A 164 -8.60 0.71 -1.93
CA ARG A 164 -7.50 0.27 -1.03
C ARG A 164 -6.19 0.99 -1.33
N ARG A 165 -5.91 1.12 -2.62
CA ARG A 165 -4.89 1.99 -3.21
C ARG A 165 -5.64 3.02 -4.03
N HIS A 166 -5.70 4.26 -3.56
CA HIS A 166 -6.53 5.28 -4.21
C HIS A 166 -5.70 6.41 -4.81
N ALA A 167 -4.80 6.99 -4.02
CA ALA A 167 -3.89 8.00 -4.52
C ALA A 167 -2.53 7.83 -3.87
N ARG A 168 -1.52 8.33 -4.56
CA ARG A 168 -0.15 8.33 -4.10
C ARG A 168 0.30 9.76 -3.85
N PHE A 169 1.09 9.95 -2.80
CA PHE A 169 1.70 11.21 -2.47
C PHE A 169 3.19 11.14 -2.71
N VAL A 170 3.74 12.16 -3.37
CA VAL A 170 5.17 12.27 -3.62
C VAL A 170 5.65 13.65 -3.17
N PHE A 171 6.89 13.70 -2.72
CA PHE A 171 7.54 14.95 -2.33
C PHE A 171 8.73 15.15 -3.25
N GLU A 172 8.69 16.20 -4.07
CA GLU A 172 9.71 16.50 -5.07
C GLU A 172 9.93 18.02 -5.12
N ASN A 173 11.18 18.47 -5.27
CA ASN A 173 11.53 19.88 -5.40
C ASN A 173 11.00 20.81 -4.28
N GLY A 174 10.69 20.28 -3.10
CA GLY A 174 10.14 21.07 -2.00
C GLY A 174 8.62 21.07 -1.90
N ASP A 175 7.92 20.49 -2.88
CA ASP A 175 6.47 20.46 -2.96
C ASP A 175 5.92 19.04 -2.78
N PHE A 176 4.74 18.96 -2.15
CA PHE A 176 3.94 17.75 -2.15
C PHE A 176 3.07 17.68 -3.39
N TYR A 177 2.93 16.48 -3.95
CA TYR A 177 2.03 16.20 -5.04
C TYR A 177 1.16 15.00 -4.72
N ILE A 178 -0.05 15.00 -5.25
CA ILE A 178 -0.96 13.87 -5.30
C ILE A 178 -1.04 13.32 -6.73
N ILE A 179 -1.04 11.99 -6.83
CA ILE A 179 -1.19 11.24 -8.07
C ILE A 179 -2.35 10.26 -7.86
N PRO A 180 -3.55 10.51 -8.43
CA PRO A 180 -4.63 9.54 -8.39
C PRO A 180 -4.22 8.27 -9.12
N LEU A 181 -4.43 7.10 -8.52
CA LEU A 181 -3.97 5.85 -9.11
C LEU A 181 -4.93 5.36 -10.21
N PRO A 182 -4.43 4.79 -11.32
CA PRO A 182 -5.28 4.24 -12.39
C PRO A 182 -6.29 3.20 -11.88
N GLU A 183 -5.89 2.38 -10.91
CA GLU A 183 -6.72 1.35 -10.27
C GLU A 183 -7.76 1.89 -9.26
N ALA A 184 -7.77 3.19 -8.98
CA ALA A 184 -8.80 3.78 -8.14
C ALA A 184 -10.17 3.64 -8.82
N VAL A 185 -11.19 3.14 -8.12
CA VAL A 185 -12.51 2.94 -8.71
C VAL A 185 -13.21 4.29 -8.85
N ASN A 186 -13.27 5.03 -7.75
CA ASN A 186 -13.83 6.37 -7.72
C ASN A 186 -12.77 7.43 -8.05
N LYS A 187 -13.26 8.59 -8.49
CA LYS A 187 -12.45 9.74 -8.88
C LYS A 187 -11.87 10.46 -7.66
N THR A 188 -10.73 11.10 -7.84
CA THR A 188 -10.08 11.96 -6.85
C THR A 188 -10.30 13.42 -7.23
N PHE A 189 -10.49 14.28 -6.25
CA PHE A 189 -10.75 15.71 -6.43
C PHE A 189 -9.76 16.53 -5.61
N LEU A 190 -9.34 17.67 -6.14
CA LEU A 190 -8.57 18.69 -5.44
C LEU A 190 -9.34 20.01 -5.51
N ASN A 191 -9.72 20.54 -4.35
CA ASN A 191 -10.56 21.74 -4.22
C ASN A 191 -11.85 21.66 -5.07
N GLY A 192 -12.45 20.47 -5.15
CA GLY A 192 -13.65 20.19 -5.94
C GLY A 192 -13.41 19.95 -7.43
N VAL A 193 -12.18 20.14 -7.94
CA VAL A 193 -11.81 19.85 -9.33
C VAL A 193 -11.37 18.40 -9.45
N GLU A 194 -11.96 17.66 -10.38
CA GLU A 194 -11.55 16.28 -10.66
C GLU A 194 -10.11 16.23 -11.19
N LEU A 195 -9.32 15.33 -10.62
CA LEU A 195 -7.95 15.08 -11.04
C LEU A 195 -7.88 13.95 -12.07
N GLU A 196 -6.94 14.06 -13.01
CA GLU A 196 -6.67 13.01 -13.98
C GLU A 196 -5.86 11.88 -13.33
N ARG A 197 -6.19 10.63 -13.69
CA ARG A 197 -5.51 9.45 -13.14
C ARG A 197 -4.10 9.32 -13.71
N GLY A 198 -3.13 9.04 -12.86
CA GLY A 198 -1.71 8.93 -13.21
C GLY A 198 -0.99 10.28 -13.34
N SER A 199 -1.74 11.39 -13.39
CA SER A 199 -1.19 12.73 -13.48
C SER A 199 -0.80 13.29 -12.12
N LYS A 200 0.29 14.06 -12.08
CA LYS A 200 0.83 14.67 -10.87
C LYS A 200 0.20 16.06 -10.66
N HIS A 201 -0.37 16.27 -9.49
CA HIS A 201 -1.01 17.53 -9.11
C HIS A 201 -0.43 18.06 -7.80
N ILE A 202 -0.06 19.33 -7.77
CA ILE A 202 0.54 19.96 -6.58
C ILE A 202 -0.49 20.06 -5.45
N VAL A 203 -0.06 19.80 -4.22
CA VAL A 203 -0.85 19.91 -2.99
C VAL A 203 -0.25 21.03 -2.14
N LYS A 204 -1.10 22.00 -1.77
CA LYS A 204 -0.74 23.13 -0.94
C LYS A 204 -1.41 23.05 0.43
N ASN A 205 -0.89 23.82 1.37
CA ASN A 205 -1.49 23.97 2.68
C ASN A 205 -2.92 24.56 2.55
N GLY A 206 -3.90 23.89 3.16
CA GLY A 206 -5.32 24.23 3.12
C GLY A 206 -6.11 23.60 1.96
N ASP A 207 -5.46 22.84 1.06
CA ASP A 207 -6.16 22.19 -0.05
C ASP A 207 -7.11 21.08 0.45
N ARG A 208 -8.25 20.92 -0.22
CA ARG A 208 -9.22 19.85 0.06
C ARG A 208 -9.09 18.73 -0.95
N ILE A 209 -8.83 17.53 -0.46
CA ILE A 209 -8.63 16.33 -1.28
C ILE A 209 -9.80 15.38 -1.08
N GLY A 210 -10.61 15.20 -2.12
CA GLY A 210 -11.71 14.24 -2.16
C GLY A 210 -11.25 12.90 -2.72
N PHE A 211 -11.47 11.80 -2.00
CA PHE A 211 -11.18 10.42 -2.47
C PHE A 211 -12.45 9.69 -2.93
N SER A 212 -13.62 10.28 -2.67
CA SER A 212 -14.92 9.89 -3.21
C SER A 212 -15.93 10.96 -2.81
N SER A 213 -17.19 10.80 -3.20
CA SER A 213 -18.28 11.65 -2.67
C SER A 213 -18.49 11.54 -1.16
N LYS A 214 -17.88 10.56 -0.49
CA LYS A 214 -18.05 10.31 0.96
C LYS A 214 -16.87 10.79 1.81
N LEU A 215 -15.71 11.07 1.23
CA LEU A 215 -14.51 11.42 1.98
C LEU A 215 -13.78 12.58 1.33
N GLU A 216 -13.64 13.65 2.10
CA GLU A 216 -12.79 14.80 1.82
C GLU A 216 -11.85 15.01 3.01
N LEU A 217 -10.57 15.24 2.73
CA LEU A 217 -9.54 15.53 3.72
C LEU A 217 -8.89 16.87 3.39
N GLU A 218 -8.65 17.70 4.39
CA GLU A 218 -7.89 18.94 4.29
C GLU A 218 -6.40 18.64 4.45
N ALA A 219 -5.58 19.16 3.54
CA ALA A 219 -4.14 19.03 3.54
C ALA A 219 -3.50 20.13 4.38
N GLU A 220 -2.67 19.74 5.34
CA GLU A 220 -1.82 20.62 6.13
C GLU A 220 -0.37 20.29 5.81
N VAL A 221 0.34 21.22 5.18
CA VAL A 221 1.78 21.09 4.90
C VAL A 221 2.53 21.70 6.08
N LEU A 222 3.18 20.84 6.85
CA LEU A 222 4.02 21.24 7.97
C LEU A 222 5.39 21.64 7.42
N GLU A 223 5.62 22.94 7.29
CA GLU A 223 6.93 23.46 6.94
C GLU A 223 7.96 23.18 8.04
N ARG A 224 9.25 23.25 7.70
CA ARG A 224 10.33 23.17 8.69
C ARG A 224 10.07 24.19 9.80
N ALA A 225 10.09 23.76 11.05
CA ALA A 225 10.44 24.65 12.13
C ALA A 225 11.87 25.13 11.84
N GLY A 226 11.99 26.35 11.32
CA GLY A 226 13.29 26.97 11.11
C GLY A 226 14.05 26.94 12.43
N ILE A 227 15.29 26.45 12.39
CA ILE A 227 16.28 26.80 13.41
C ILE A 227 16.47 28.31 13.23
N GLY A 228 15.70 29.08 13.99
CA GLY A 228 15.96 30.51 14.18
C GLY A 228 17.23 30.65 15.02
N GLY A 229 18.16 31.46 14.53
CA GLY A 229 19.42 31.79 15.19
C GLY A 229 20.51 32.10 14.18
#